data_AF-A0A537D196-F1
#
_entry.id   AF-A0A537D196-F1
#
_cell.length_a   1.000
_cell.length_b   1.000
_cell.length_c   1.000
_cell.angle_alpha   90.00
_cell.angle_beta   90.00
_cell.angle_gamma   90.00
#
_symmetry.space_group_name_H-M   'P 1'
#
loop_
_entity.id
_entity.type
_entity.pdbx_description
1 polymer ?
#
loop_
_entity_poly.entity_id
_entity_poly.type
_entity_poly.pdbx_seq_one_letter_code
_entity_poly.pdbx_strand_id
1 'polypeptide(L)'
;MLCRTANELYWMARHIERAENIARLLDVTYRMSLLPYEVIEPGLAWAEPWAVPLITSGLATAFYERFRELSAENVLRFMILDSSNPSS
;
A
#
# COMPACT_ATOMS: atom_id res chain seq x y z
N MET A 1 -2.68 8.08 36.11
CA MET A 1 -3.46 7.18 35.23
C MET A 1 -3.90 7.84 33.91
N LEU A 2 -4.17 9.15 33.86
CA LEU A 2 -4.52 9.88 32.62
C LEU A 2 -3.42 9.86 31.52
N CYS A 3 -2.15 9.83 31.91
CA CYS A 3 -1.03 9.85 30.96
C CYS A 3 -0.93 8.56 30.12
N ARG A 4 -1.26 7.40 30.70
CA ARG A 4 -1.25 6.12 29.97
C ARG A 4 -2.41 6.05 28.98
N THR A 5 -3.64 6.39 29.41
CA THR A 5 -4.81 6.42 28.52
C THR A 5 -4.64 7.41 27.38
N ALA A 6 -4.05 8.58 27.62
CA ALA A 6 -3.74 9.54 26.56
C ALA A 6 -2.71 8.97 25.56
N ASN A 7 -1.69 8.25 26.04
CA ASN A 7 -0.71 7.58 25.17
C ASN A 7 -1.37 6.48 24.32
N GLU A 8 -2.22 5.62 24.90
CA GLU A 8 -2.93 4.58 24.13
C GLU A 8 -3.83 5.19 23.05
N LEU A 9 -4.57 6.26 23.38
CA LEU A 9 -5.43 6.97 22.42
C LEU A 9 -4.62 7.60 21.28
N TYR A 10 -3.44 8.16 21.58
CA TYR A 10 -2.55 8.74 20.57
C TYR A 10 -2.09 7.67 19.56
N TRP A 11 -1.60 6.53 20.04
CA TRP A 11 -1.15 5.46 19.16
C TRP A 11 -2.30 4.88 18.36
N MET A 12 -3.44 4.63 18.98
CA MET A 12 -4.64 4.16 18.28
C MET A 12 -5.07 5.12 17.18
N ALA A 13 -5.17 6.42 17.46
CA ALA A 13 -5.51 7.43 16.46
C ALA A 13 -4.50 7.44 15.30
N ARG A 14 -3.20 7.35 15.60
CA ARG A 14 -2.14 7.28 14.59
C ARG A 14 -2.21 6.02 13.73
N HIS A 15 -2.59 4.87 14.31
CA HIS A 15 -2.79 3.64 13.56
C HIS A 15 -4.04 3.71 12.67
N ILE A 16 -5.13 4.31 13.15
CA ILE A 16 -6.36 4.53 12.37
C ILE A 16 -6.08 5.45 11.18
N GLU A 17 -5.41 6.59 11.41
CA GLU A 17 -5.05 7.54 10.35
C GLU A 17 -4.19 6.87 9.27
N ARG A 18 -3.22 6.03 9.67
CA ARG A 18 -2.40 5.27 8.73
C ARG A 18 -3.24 4.28 7.91
N ALA A 19 -4.11 3.51 8.56
CA ALA A 19 -4.98 2.55 7.89
C ALA A 19 -5.91 3.24 6.88
N GLU A 20 -6.50 4.37 7.26
CA GLU A 20 -7.33 5.18 6.36
C GLU A 20 -6.53 5.69 5.15
N ASN A 21 -5.31 6.18 5.36
CA ASN A 21 -4.46 6.66 4.28
C ASN A 21 -4.10 5.54 3.29
N ILE A 22 -3.79 4.33 3.77
CA ILE A 22 -3.53 3.16 2.90
C ILE A 22 -4.80 2.76 2.14
N ALA A 23 -5.95 2.70 2.81
CA ALA A 23 -7.22 2.37 2.16
C ALA A 23 -7.58 3.37 1.05
N ARG A 24 -7.37 4.67 1.29
CA ARG A 24 -7.62 5.73 0.30
C ARG A 24 -6.68 5.61 -0.90
N LEU A 25 -5.40 5.32 -0.65
CA LEU A 25 -4.41 5.10 -1.70
C LEU A 25 -4.83 3.91 -2.58
N LEU A 26 -5.21 2.78 -1.96
CA LEU A 26 -5.64 1.59 -2.67
C LEU A 26 -6.96 1.79 -3.45
N ASP A 27 -7.92 2.56 -2.92
CA ASP A 27 -9.16 2.90 -3.65
C ASP A 27 -8.85 3.73 -4.92
N VAL A 28 -7.96 4.70 -4.82
CA VAL A 28 -7.53 5.49 -6.00
C VAL A 28 -6.81 4.61 -7.00
N THR A 29 -5.87 3.76 -6.55
CA THR A 29 -5.18 2.80 -7.42
C THR A 29 -6.16 1.86 -8.11
N TYR A 30 -7.14 1.34 -7.38
CA TYR A 30 -8.17 0.47 -7.95
C TYR A 30 -8.95 1.18 -9.05
N ARG A 31 -9.45 2.40 -8.80
CA ARG A 31 -10.15 3.19 -9.82
C ARG A 31 -9.29 3.49 -11.03
N MET A 32 -8.02 3.81 -10.84
CA MET A 32 -7.06 4.02 -11.93
C MET A 32 -6.84 2.75 -12.76
N SER A 33 -6.80 1.57 -12.11
CA SER A 33 -6.61 0.29 -12.79
C SER A 33 -7.77 -0.12 -13.70
N LEU A 34 -8.96 0.49 -13.53
CA LEU A 34 -10.12 0.25 -14.39
C LEU A 34 -10.09 1.08 -15.68
N LEU A 35 -9.22 2.09 -15.76
CA LEU A 35 -9.06 2.89 -16.97
C LEU A 35 -8.14 2.17 -17.96
N PRO A 36 -8.35 2.35 -19.28
CA PRO A 36 -7.41 1.84 -20.28
C PRO A 36 -6.01 2.39 -19.98
N TYR A 37 -5.09 1.48 -19.67
CA TYR A 37 -3.71 1.80 -19.37
C TYR A 37 -2.83 1.06 -20.38
N GLU A 38 -2.13 1.82 -21.22
CA GLU A 38 -1.14 1.29 -22.14
C GLU A 38 0.24 1.77 -21.70
N VAL A 39 1.18 0.84 -21.54
CA VAL A 39 2.59 1.17 -21.34
C VAL A 39 3.16 1.59 -22.69
N ILE A 40 3.23 2.90 -22.92
CA ILE A 40 3.63 3.50 -24.21
C ILE A 40 5.14 3.31 -24.47
N GLU A 41 5.96 3.15 -23.42
CA GLU A 41 7.41 3.01 -23.54
C GLU A 41 7.96 1.77 -22.79
N PRO A 42 8.81 0.94 -23.43
CA PRO A 42 9.52 -0.14 -22.76
C PRO A 42 10.43 0.43 -21.65
N GLY A 43 10.12 0.13 -20.40
CA GLY A 43 10.85 0.62 -19.22
C GLY A 43 9.97 1.35 -18.19
N LEU A 44 8.73 1.68 -18.55
CA LEU A 44 7.75 2.31 -17.66
C LEU A 44 6.85 1.31 -16.90
N ALA A 45 7.31 0.07 -16.70
CA ALA A 45 6.58 -0.94 -15.90
C ALA A 45 6.29 -0.46 -14.46
N TRP A 46 7.11 0.45 -13.92
CA TRP A 46 6.86 1.12 -12.63
C TRP A 46 5.65 2.05 -12.63
N ALA A 47 5.20 2.50 -13.80
CA ALA A 47 4.02 3.36 -13.94
C ALA A 47 2.72 2.54 -14.01
N GLU A 48 2.80 1.20 -13.99
CA GLU A 48 1.60 0.38 -13.83
C GLU A 48 0.85 0.80 -12.56
N PRO A 49 -0.49 0.96 -12.62
CA PRO A 49 -1.27 1.49 -11.50
C PRO A 49 -0.99 0.78 -10.17
N TRP A 50 -0.78 -0.54 -10.22
CA TRP A 50 -0.53 -1.37 -9.04
C TRP A 50 0.90 -1.28 -8.47
N ALA A 51 1.86 -0.72 -9.22
CA ALA A 51 3.19 -0.42 -8.69
C ALA A 51 3.19 0.86 -7.83
N VAL A 52 2.31 1.82 -8.15
CA VAL A 52 2.20 3.11 -7.46
C VAL A 52 2.07 2.99 -5.93
N PRO A 53 1.16 2.19 -5.36
CA PRO A 53 1.01 2.11 -3.90
C PRO A 53 2.26 1.52 -3.21
N LEU A 54 2.99 0.64 -3.89
CA LEU A 54 4.24 0.06 -3.39
C LEU A 54 5.38 1.09 -3.41
N ILE A 55 5.53 1.85 -4.50
CA ILE A 55 6.58 2.85 -4.65
C ILE A 55 6.36 4.01 -3.68
N THR A 56 5.13 4.54 -3.62
CA THR A 56 4.77 5.68 -2.74
C THR A 56 4.92 5.35 -1.27
N SER A 57 4.70 4.09 -0.88
CA SER A 57 4.88 3.62 0.50
C SER A 57 6.32 3.17 0.80
N GLY A 58 7.23 3.18 -0.18
CA GLY A 58 8.61 2.71 -0.02
C GLY A 58 8.73 1.19 0.17
N LEU A 59 7.73 0.42 -0.25
CA LEU A 59 7.64 -1.03 -0.04
C LEU A 59 7.97 -1.87 -1.27
N ALA A 60 8.26 -1.24 -2.43
CA ALA A 60 8.49 -1.95 -3.69
C ALA A 60 9.57 -3.03 -3.58
N THR A 61 10.72 -2.74 -2.96
CA THR A 61 11.79 -3.74 -2.78
C THR A 61 11.32 -4.95 -1.96
N ALA A 62 10.70 -4.70 -0.81
CA ALA A 62 10.20 -5.76 0.08
C ALA A 62 9.09 -6.61 -0.60
N PHE A 63 8.30 -6.00 -1.47
CA PHE A 63 7.31 -6.71 -2.28
C PHE A 63 7.99 -7.65 -3.29
N TYR A 64 8.92 -7.14 -4.10
CA TYR A 64 9.58 -7.92 -5.16
C TYR A 64 10.52 -9.01 -4.64
N GLU A 65 10.98 -8.94 -3.39
CA GLU A 65 11.68 -10.05 -2.73
C GLU A 65 10.77 -11.28 -2.49
N ARG A 66 9.45 -11.08 -2.44
CA ARG A 66 8.49 -12.11 -2.01
C ARG A 66 7.48 -12.49 -3.09
N PHE A 67 7.10 -11.53 -3.93
CA PHE A 67 6.16 -11.72 -5.03
C PHE A 67 6.88 -11.55 -6.36
N ARG A 68 6.74 -12.54 -7.24
CA ARG A 68 7.38 -12.55 -8.57
C ARG A 68 6.66 -11.69 -9.59
N GLU A 69 5.36 -11.48 -9.39
CA GLU A 69 4.48 -10.80 -10.35
C GLU A 69 3.76 -9.65 -9.67
N LEU A 70 3.71 -8.52 -10.38
CA LEU A 70 2.90 -7.38 -10.00
C LEU A 70 1.45 -7.66 -10.40
N SER A 71 0.58 -7.85 -9.42
CA SER A 71 -0.85 -8.03 -9.64
C SER A 71 -1.64 -7.38 -8.52
N ALA A 72 -2.89 -6.99 -8.80
CA ALA A 72 -3.80 -6.44 -7.81
C ALA A 72 -3.90 -7.33 -6.55
N GLU A 73 -4.04 -8.64 -6.76
CA GLU A 73 -4.14 -9.62 -5.69
C GLU A 73 -2.88 -9.65 -4.81
N ASN A 74 -1.70 -9.71 -5.44
CA ASN A 74 -0.43 -9.75 -4.71
C ASN A 74 -0.20 -8.47 -3.92
N VAL A 75 -0.50 -7.30 -4.51
CA VAL A 75 -0.35 -6.00 -3.84
C VAL A 75 -1.30 -5.89 -2.66
N LEU A 76 -2.58 -6.24 -2.82
CA LEU A 76 -3.55 -6.22 -1.73
C LEU A 76 -3.16 -7.18 -0.60
N ARG A 77 -2.74 -8.41 -0.96
CA ARG A 77 -2.27 -9.40 0.02
C ARG A 77 -1.09 -8.88 0.82
N PHE A 78 -0.11 -8.26 0.15
CA PHE A 78 1.09 -7.74 0.79
C PHE A 78 0.83 -6.49 1.65
N MET A 79 -0.02 -5.56 1.19
CA MET A 79 -0.26 -4.30 1.89
C MET A 79 -1.27 -4.40 3.03
N ILE A 80 -2.21 -5.36 2.98
CA ILE A 80 -3.32 -5.47 3.95
C ILE A 80 -3.16 -6.68 4.87
N LEU A 81 -2.75 -7.83 4.35
CA LEU A 81 -2.85 -9.10 5.09
C LEU A 81 -1.51 -9.60 5.62
N ASP A 82 -0.41 -8.96 5.25
CA ASP A 82 0.91 -9.51 5.45
C ASP A 82 1.53 -9.06 6.77
N SER A 83 1.54 -9.96 7.75
CA SER A 83 2.09 -9.70 9.09
C SER A 83 3.59 -9.35 9.12
N SER A 84 4.33 -9.59 8.03
CA SER A 84 5.74 -9.19 7.92
C SER A 84 5.92 -7.76 7.39
N ASN A 85 4.86 -7.13 6.90
CA ASN A 85 4.84 -5.72 6.55
C ASN A 85 4.45 -4.91 7.79
N PRO A 86 5.35 -4.15 8.42
CA PRO A 86 5.03 -3.37 9.63
C PRO A 86 3.99 -2.27 9.40
N SER A 87 3.64 -2.01 8.14
CA SER A 87 2.66 -1.03 7.73
C SER A 87 1.28 -1.64 7.43
N SER A 88 1.13 -2.98 7.45
CA SER A 88 -0.17 -3.66 7.30
C SER A 88 -1.00 -3.61 8.57
#